data_AF-A0A409WZY6-F1
#
_entry.id   AF-A0A409WZY6-F1
#
_cell.length_a   1.000
_cell.length_b   1.000
_cell.length_c   1.000
_cell.angle_alpha   90.00
_cell.angle_beta   90.00
_cell.angle_gamma   90.00
#
_symmetry.space_group_name_H-M   'P 1'
#
loop_
_entity.id
_entity.type
_entity.pdbx_description
1 polymer ?
#
loop_
_entity_poly.entity_id
_entity_poly.type
_entity_poly.pdbx_seq_one_letter_code
_entity_poly.pdbx_strand_id
1 'polypeptide(L)'
;MHILKNHPSCLDYPDKVSDYLLEEVSAGCMSGPFSKEAVEQILRGPFQSSPLIVAVQPQGPGEPDKICICRNLSKATKGVPSVNSFISKSDFPLVLIAPRGSWIFVIQSAHMGPCQP
;
A
#
# COMPACT_ATOMS: atom_id res chain seq x y z
N MET A 1 -15.30 -0.54 -8.41
CA MET A 1 -14.13 -0.53 -7.50
C MET A 1 -13.48 0.84 -7.51
N HIS A 2 -13.18 1.44 -6.35
CA HIS A 2 -12.71 2.82 -6.22
C HIS A 2 -11.23 2.86 -5.82
N ILE A 3 -10.38 3.48 -6.66
CA ILE A 3 -8.96 3.72 -6.35
C ILE A 3 -8.87 5.09 -5.69
N LEU A 4 -8.41 5.12 -4.44
CA LEU A 4 -8.18 6.38 -3.73
C LEU A 4 -7.03 7.15 -4.39
N LYS A 5 -7.24 8.45 -4.60
CA LYS A 5 -6.17 9.33 -5.11
C LYS A 5 -5.03 9.42 -4.09
N ASN A 6 -3.80 9.42 -4.61
CA ASN A 6 -2.61 9.73 -3.83
C ASN A 6 -2.73 11.12 -3.19
N HIS A 7 -2.06 11.31 -2.06
CA HIS A 7 -1.98 12.62 -1.40
C HIS A 7 -1.28 13.63 -2.33
N PRO A 8 -1.70 14.93 -2.35
CA PRO A 8 -1.10 15.94 -3.21
C PRO A 8 0.43 16.06 -3.10
N SER A 9 1.02 15.73 -1.95
CA SER A 9 2.48 15.72 -1.78
C SER A 9 3.22 14.77 -2.73
N CYS A 10 2.56 13.78 -3.33
CA CYS A 10 3.17 12.95 -4.38
C CYS A 10 3.44 13.73 -5.67
N LEU A 11 2.70 14.82 -5.92
CA LEU A 11 2.91 15.70 -7.08
C LEU A 11 4.15 16.58 -6.92
N ASP A 12 4.56 16.86 -5.68
CA ASP A 12 5.75 17.66 -5.37
C ASP A 12 7.04 16.83 -5.49
N TYR A 13 6.94 15.49 -5.46
CA TYR A 13 8.08 14.57 -5.50
C TYR A 13 7.85 13.40 -6.49
N PRO A 14 7.50 13.65 -7.77
CA PRO A 14 7.13 12.60 -8.73
C PRO A 14 8.28 11.63 -9.00
N ASP A 15 9.51 12.13 -9.06
CA ASP A 15 10.71 11.31 -9.30
C ASP A 15 10.98 10.39 -8.10
N LYS A 16 10.92 10.91 -6.87
CA LYS A 16 11.12 10.10 -5.66
C LYS A 16 10.07 9.02 -5.48
N VAL A 17 8.82 9.30 -5.86
CA VAL A 17 7.76 8.28 -5.87
C VAL A 17 8.08 7.20 -6.90
N SER A 18 8.52 7.59 -8.10
CA SER A 18 8.87 6.64 -9.17
C SER A 18 10.06 5.77 -8.79
N ASP A 19 11.13 6.38 -8.27
CA ASP A 19 12.33 5.71 -7.77
C ASP A 19 11.96 4.68 -6.69
N TYR A 20 11.19 5.08 -5.68
CA TYR A 20 10.73 4.18 -4.62
C TYR A 20 9.97 2.96 -5.18
N LEU A 21 9.06 3.17 -6.13
CA LEU A 21 8.29 2.06 -6.72
C LEU A 21 9.20 1.12 -7.52
N LEU A 22 10.16 1.66 -8.27
CA LEU A 22 11.12 0.87 -9.04
C LEU A 22 12.06 0.09 -8.13
N GLU A 23 12.54 0.71 -7.05
CA GLU A 23 13.40 0.06 -6.05
C GLU A 23 12.67 -1.14 -5.43
N GLU A 24 11.42 -0.97 -5.00
CA GLU A 24 10.60 -2.04 -4.44
C GLU A 24 10.35 -3.18 -5.44
N VAL A 25 10.17 -2.87 -6.73
CA VAL A 25 10.07 -3.89 -7.78
C VAL A 25 11.41 -4.62 -7.98
N SER A 26 12.51 -3.87 -8.05
CA SER A 26 13.85 -4.43 -8.24
C SER A 26 14.28 -5.31 -7.08
N ALA A 27 13.84 -4.99 -5.86
CA ALA A 27 14.07 -5.77 -4.65
C ALA A 27 13.18 -7.02 -4.56
N GLY A 28 12.24 -7.22 -5.48
CA GLY A 28 11.25 -8.30 -5.43
C GLY A 28 10.20 -8.12 -4.33
N CYS A 29 10.14 -6.94 -3.70
CA CYS A 29 9.13 -6.58 -2.70
C CYS A 29 7.76 -6.31 -3.35
N MET A 30 7.73 -5.92 -4.63
CA MET A 30 6.51 -5.73 -5.42
C MET A 30 6.63 -6.36 -6.80
N SER A 31 5.51 -6.82 -7.35
CA SER A 31 5.44 -7.37 -8.71
C SER A 31 5.08 -6.34 -9.77
N GLY A 32 4.68 -5.12 -9.39
CA GLY A 32 4.22 -4.08 -10.30
C GLY A 32 4.72 -2.69 -9.88
N PRO A 33 4.56 -1.72 -10.79
CA PRO A 33 3.23 -1.13 -10.94
C PRO A 33 2.41 -1.83 -12.03
N PHE A 34 1.14 -2.08 -11.72
CA PHE A 34 0.16 -2.65 -12.65
C PHE A 34 -0.98 -1.65 -12.88
N SER A 35 -1.55 -1.68 -14.09
CA SER A 35 -2.85 -1.06 -14.34
C SER A 35 -3.94 -1.73 -13.49
N LYS A 36 -5.03 -1.02 -13.23
CA LYS A 36 -6.19 -1.57 -12.51
C LYS A 36 -6.69 -2.87 -13.16
N GLU A 37 -6.80 -2.87 -14.48
CA GLU A 37 -7.33 -3.98 -15.27
C GLU A 37 -6.43 -5.22 -15.11
N ALA A 38 -5.11 -5.03 -15.17
CA ALA A 38 -4.15 -6.10 -14.94
C ALA A 38 -4.26 -6.68 -13.52
N VAL A 39 -4.43 -5.83 -12.49
CA VAL A 39 -4.61 -6.31 -11.10
C VAL A 39 -5.90 -7.10 -10.95
N GLU A 40 -7.02 -6.62 -11.49
CA GLU A 40 -8.30 -7.34 -11.45
C GLU A 40 -8.21 -8.70 -12.17
N GLN A 41 -7.47 -8.78 -13.28
CA GLN A 41 -7.19 -10.04 -13.98
C GLN A 41 -6.33 -11.00 -13.16
N ILE A 42 -5.26 -10.50 -12.54
CA ILE A 42 -4.35 -11.30 -11.70
C ILE A 42 -5.09 -11.84 -10.48
N LEU A 43 -5.83 -10.98 -9.77
CA LEU A 43 -6.52 -11.33 -8.53
C LEU A 43 -7.88 -12.01 -8.76
N ARG A 44 -8.35 -12.05 -10.01
CA ARG A 44 -9.64 -12.61 -10.43
C ARG A 44 -10.82 -12.06 -9.61
N GLY A 45 -10.79 -10.76 -9.32
CA GLY A 45 -11.79 -10.14 -8.45
C GLY A 45 -11.49 -8.67 -8.14
N PRO A 46 -12.39 -8.02 -7.38
CA PRO A 46 -12.15 -6.67 -6.91
C PRO A 46 -10.98 -6.64 -5.91
N PHE A 47 -10.23 -5.54 -5.94
CA PHE A 47 -9.12 -5.31 -5.02
C PHE A 47 -9.31 -4.00 -4.25
N GLN A 48 -8.49 -3.81 -3.23
CA GLN A 48 -8.38 -2.53 -2.53
C GLN A 48 -6.93 -2.06 -2.60
N SER A 49 -6.73 -0.78 -2.91
CA SER A 49 -5.42 -0.13 -2.91
C SER A 49 -5.35 0.96 -1.86
N SER A 50 -4.17 1.11 -1.24
CA SER A 50 -3.86 2.25 -0.39
C SER A 50 -3.21 3.38 -1.21
N PRO A 51 -3.60 4.65 -1.01
CA PRO A 51 -2.95 5.77 -1.66
C PRO A 51 -1.56 6.01 -1.06
N LEU A 52 -0.66 6.56 -1.87
CA LEU A 52 0.66 7.00 -1.43
C LEU A 52 0.59 8.40 -0.79
N ILE A 53 1.52 8.65 0.12
CA ILE A 53 1.80 9.96 0.71
C ILE A 53 3.31 10.14 0.85
N VAL A 54 3.80 11.34 0.54
CA VAL A 54 5.18 11.74 0.82
C VAL A 54 5.24 12.46 2.15
N ALA A 55 6.13 12.00 3.04
CA ALA A 55 6.44 12.63 4.30
C ALA A 55 7.88 13.16 4.27
N VAL A 56 8.05 14.45 4.55
CA VAL A 56 9.36 15.12 4.61
C VAL A 56 9.75 15.25 6.08
N GLN A 57 10.94 14.76 6.44
CA GLN A 57 11.44 14.72 7.80
C GLN A 57 12.77 15.45 7.91
N PRO A 58 12.81 16.62 8.58
CA PRO A 58 14.08 17.30 8.86
C PRO A 58 15.04 16.40 9.65
N GLN A 59 16.30 16.34 9.22
CA GLN A 59 17.32 15.45 9.82
C GLN A 59 18.28 16.18 10.78
N GLY A 60 18.38 17.50 10.67
CA GLY A 60 19.24 18.32 11.54
C GLY A 60 19.92 19.47 10.78
N PRO A 61 20.71 20.31 11.48
CA PRO A 61 21.41 21.41 10.83
C PRO A 61 22.44 20.91 9.81
N GLY A 62 22.33 21.37 8.56
CA GLY A 62 23.27 21.03 7.49
C GLY A 62 22.99 19.71 6.75
N GLU A 63 22.03 18.92 7.24
CA GLU A 63 21.61 17.67 6.58
C GLU A 63 20.39 17.90 5.70
N PRO A 64 20.33 17.31 4.50
CA PRO A 64 19.14 17.38 3.67
C PRO A 64 17.97 16.65 4.35
N ASP A 65 16.76 17.17 4.12
CA ASP A 65 15.55 16.52 4.61
C ASP A 65 15.42 15.10 4.06
N LYS A 66 14.98 14.18 4.91
CA LYS A 66 14.68 12.82 4.52
C LYS A 66 13.28 12.77 3.93
N ILE A 67 13.20 12.30 2.68
CA ILE A 67 11.93 12.08 1.98
C ILE A 67 11.52 10.62 2.15
N CYS A 68 10.34 10.39 2.70
CA CYS A 68 9.78 9.06 2.92
C CYS A 68 8.50 8.88 2.08
N ILE A 69 8.47 7.86 1.22
CA ILE A 69 7.26 7.46 0.50
C ILE A 69 6.50 6.41 1.34
N CYS A 70 5.28 6.72 1.73
CA CYS A 70 4.48 5.90 2.62
C CYS A 70 3.19 5.42 1.94
N ARG A 71 2.79 4.17 2.19
CA ARG A 71 1.47 3.64 1.81
C ARG A 71 0.48 3.93 2.94
N ASN A 72 -0.56 4.72 2.69
CA ASN A 72 -1.51 5.09 3.72
C ASN A 72 -2.59 4.01 3.90
N LEU A 73 -2.30 3.02 4.74
CA LEU A 73 -3.18 1.88 5.00
C LEU A 73 -4.44 2.22 5.80
N SER A 74 -4.45 3.39 6.45
CA SER A 74 -5.56 3.87 7.29
C SER A 74 -6.48 4.87 6.57
N LYS A 75 -6.18 5.24 5.31
CA LYS A 75 -7.02 6.18 4.57
C LYS A 75 -8.34 5.54 4.18
N ALA A 76 -9.44 6.16 4.60
CA ALA A 76 -10.80 5.83 4.19
C ALA A 76 -11.51 7.08 3.61
N THR A 77 -12.58 6.85 2.85
CA THR A 77 -13.53 7.88 2.40
C THR A 77 -14.96 7.45 2.70
N LYS A 78 -15.93 8.34 2.51
CA LYS A 78 -17.36 7.98 2.61
C LYS A 78 -17.66 6.87 1.60
N GLY A 79 -17.92 5.65 2.07
CA GLY A 79 -18.24 4.48 1.24
C GLY A 79 -17.04 3.62 0.80
N VAL A 80 -15.80 3.97 1.17
CA VAL A 80 -14.62 3.13 0.90
C VAL A 80 -13.84 2.97 2.21
N PRO A 81 -13.86 1.78 2.84
CA PRO A 81 -13.10 1.53 4.06
C PRO A 81 -11.59 1.55 3.79
N SER A 82 -10.80 1.70 4.86
CA SER A 82 -9.35 1.63 4.77
C SER A 82 -8.87 0.20 4.55
N VAL A 83 -7.67 0.01 4.00
CA VAL A 83 -7.06 -1.33 3.86
C VAL A 83 -6.97 -2.02 5.22
N ASN A 84 -6.60 -1.28 6.26
CA ASN A 84 -6.52 -1.80 7.64
C ASN A 84 -7.86 -2.33 8.17
N SER A 85 -9.00 -1.88 7.63
CA SER A 85 -10.32 -2.37 8.05
C SER A 85 -10.61 -3.81 7.60
N PHE A 86 -9.82 -4.34 6.65
CA PHE A 86 -9.94 -5.71 6.15
C PHE A 86 -8.97 -6.69 6.85
N ILE A 87 -8.11 -6.19 7.76
CA ILE A 87 -7.15 -6.99 8.50
C ILE A 87 -7.71 -7.26 9.89
N SER A 88 -7.96 -8.52 10.24
CA SER A 88 -8.30 -8.88 11.61
C SER A 88 -7.05 -9.25 12.39
N LYS A 89 -6.85 -8.61 13.55
CA LYS A 89 -5.73 -8.93 14.45
C LYS A 89 -5.78 -10.38 14.94
N SER A 90 -6.97 -10.98 15.01
CA SER A 90 -7.15 -12.38 15.41
C SER A 90 -6.47 -13.37 14.46
N ASP A 91 -6.30 -12.98 13.19
CA ASP A 91 -5.75 -13.85 12.15
C ASP A 91 -4.21 -13.98 12.26
N PHE A 92 -3.61 -13.13 13.10
CA PHE A 92 -2.18 -13.10 13.38
C PHE A 92 -1.93 -13.35 14.88
N PRO A 93 -2.21 -14.58 15.38
CA PRO A 93 -1.91 -14.92 16.76
C PRO A 93 -0.40 -14.84 16.98
N LEU A 94 0.02 -13.95 17.88
CA LEU A 94 1.42 -13.72 18.22
C LEU A 94 1.98 -14.91 19.01
N VAL A 95 2.26 -16.03 18.35
CA VAL A 95 3.14 -17.05 18.93
C VAL A 95 4.56 -16.61 18.62
N LEU A 96 5.28 -16.16 19.64
CA LEU A 96 6.67 -15.71 19.59
C LEU A 96 7.60 -16.84 19.12
N ILE A 97 7.65 -17.12 17.82
CA ILE A 97 8.75 -17.80 17.15
C ILE A 97 8.96 -17.07 15.83
N ALA A 98 9.88 -16.11 15.83
CA ALA A 98 10.33 -15.46 14.61
C ALA A 98 11.57 -16.18 14.06
N PRO A 99 11.46 -16.97 12.97
CA PRO A 99 12.53 -17.00 12.00
C PRO A 99 12.37 -15.80 11.07
N ARG A 100 13.52 -15.28 10.64
CA ARG A 100 13.69 -14.04 9.89
C ARG A 100 12.87 -14.01 8.60
N GLY A 101 12.31 -12.85 8.29
CA GLY A 101 12.03 -12.42 6.92
C GLY A 101 10.70 -12.90 6.33
N SER A 102 9.62 -12.20 6.62
CA SER A 102 8.44 -12.13 5.75
C SER A 102 7.67 -10.85 6.07
N TRP A 103 8.04 -9.76 5.40
CA TRP A 103 7.19 -8.58 5.34
C TRP A 103 6.01 -8.94 4.43
N ILE A 104 4.85 -9.22 5.02
CA ILE A 104 3.64 -9.55 4.27
C ILE A 104 3.14 -8.26 3.62
N PHE A 105 3.41 -8.11 2.31
CA PHE A 105 2.75 -7.13 1.47
C PHE A 105 1.29 -7.56 1.26
N VAL A 106 0.38 -7.02 2.05
CA VAL A 106 -1.06 -7.31 1.91
C VAL A 106 -1.63 -6.49 0.75
N ILE A 107 -1.56 -7.03 -0.47
CA ILE A 107 -2.60 -6.76 -1.48
C ILE A 107 -3.72 -7.76 -1.17
N GLN A 108 -4.68 -7.35 -0.34
CA GLN A 108 -5.85 -8.19 -0.07
C GLN A 108 -6.76 -8.14 -1.30
N SER A 109 -6.89 -9.27 -1.97
CA SER A 109 -8.04 -9.54 -2.84
C SER A 109 -9.27 -9.54 -1.93
N ALA A 110 -10.19 -8.60 -2.16
CA ALA A 110 -11.43 -8.56 -1.39
C ALA A 110 -12.29 -9.72 -1.91
N HIS A 111 -12.29 -10.85 -1.20
CA HIS A 111 -13.30 -11.88 -1.41
C HIS A 111 -14.63 -11.32 -0.90
N MET A 112 -15.29 -10.51 -1.73
CA MET A 112 -16.66 -10.10 -1.50
C MET A 112 -17.50 -11.36 -1.57
N GLY A 113 -18.03 -11.79 -0.42
CA GLY A 113 -18.97 -12.90 -0.33
C GLY A 113 -20.14 -12.72 -1.30
N PRO A 114 -20.86 -13.81 -1.63
CA PRO A 114 -21.84 -13.81 -2.71
C PRO A 114 -22.92 -12.76 -2.45
N CYS A 115 -23.18 -11.96 -3.49
CA CYS A 115 -24.34 -11.09 -3.57
C CYS A 115 -25.59 -11.93 -3.29
N GLN A 116 -26.25 -11.69 -2.16
CA GLN A 116 -27.60 -12.20 -1.90
C GLN A 116 -28.60 -11.32 -2.69
N PRO A 117 -29.72 -11.92 -3.14
CA PRO A 117 -30.44 -11.55 -4.36
C PRO A 117 -31.14 -10.18 -4.33
#